data_AF-A0A3M2KV73-F1
#
_entry.id   AF-A0A3M2KV73-F1
#
_cell.length_a   1.000
_cell.length_b   1.000
_cell.length_c   1.000
_cell.angle_alpha   90.00
_cell.angle_beta   90.00
_cell.angle_gamma   90.00
#
_symmetry.space_group_name_H-M   'P 1'
#
loop_
_entity.id
_entity.type
_entity.pdbx_description
1 polymer ?
#
loop_
_entity_poly.entity_id
_entity_poly.type
_entity_poly.pdbx_seq_one_letter_code
_entity_poly.pdbx_strand_id
1 'polypeptide(L)'
;MTEPGEVTFADTVRWLHDEGLVRLAAVGVGAPSPIAAFTIEIATGTVTAFPAATVGVGSDVLELAADDLPEPSGTAGRLVIVGVTMTDSVLVVNLAACPAMSITADHPERTARAWVLQLLLNSEVSITTNSAALAIEAGDRLRQAFIPGGTKLFSVDDRHPPVATVSMNPAVAGEDRLDVIGDGTADMYLGTRFWQLGHALDVADARWEALTEQLESAVAEDDPYSTPRI
;
A
#
# COMPACT_ATOMS: atom_id res chain seq x y z
N MET A 1 23.34 3.40 31.21
CA MET A 1 21.93 2.97 31.05
C MET A 1 21.31 4.01 30.15
N THR A 2 21.37 3.76 28.85
CA THR A 2 20.75 4.63 27.84
C THR A 2 19.25 4.38 27.93
N GLU A 3 18.47 5.44 28.14
CA GLU A 3 17.01 5.34 27.98
C GLU A 3 16.74 4.78 26.57
N PRO A 4 15.87 3.78 26.42
CA PRO A 4 15.44 3.36 25.09
C PRO A 4 14.84 4.58 24.39
N GLY A 5 15.35 4.90 23.21
CA GLY A 5 14.83 6.01 22.41
C GLY A 5 13.35 5.81 22.13
N GLU A 6 12.59 6.91 22.11
CA GLU A 6 11.18 6.92 21.73
C GLU A 6 11.01 6.33 20.33
N VAL A 7 10.13 5.35 20.19
CA VAL A 7 9.85 4.70 18.89
C VAL A 7 9.13 5.70 17.99
N THR A 8 9.65 5.90 16.78
CA THR A 8 9.10 6.88 15.84
C THR A 8 8.27 6.22 14.74
N PHE A 9 7.47 7.01 14.02
CA PHE A 9 6.80 6.58 12.79
C PHE A 9 7.76 5.93 11.79
N ALA A 10 8.95 6.51 11.61
CA ALA A 10 9.95 5.99 10.68
C ALA A 10 10.49 4.62 11.13
N ASP A 11 10.66 4.40 12.44
CA ASP A 11 11.05 3.10 12.98
C ASP A 11 9.97 2.05 12.75
N THR A 12 8.69 2.40 12.96
CA THR A 12 7.57 1.50 12.70
C THR A 12 7.45 1.14 11.22
N VAL A 13 7.59 2.10 10.31
CA VAL A 13 7.56 1.85 8.85
C VAL A 13 8.73 0.97 8.41
N ARG A 14 9.93 1.21 8.96
CA ARG A 14 11.09 0.37 8.69
C ARG A 14 10.86 -1.07 9.15
N TRP A 15 10.40 -1.26 10.37
CA TRP A 15 10.06 -2.59 10.89
C TRP A 15 8.97 -3.28 10.06
N LEU A 16 7.94 -2.55 9.63
CA LEU A 16 6.88 -3.09 8.77
C LEU A 16 7.46 -3.63 7.45
N HIS A 17 8.37 -2.90 6.80
CA HIS A 17 8.99 -3.35 5.57
C HIS A 17 10.00 -4.49 5.77
N ASP A 18 10.74 -4.50 6.88
CA ASP A 18 11.75 -5.52 7.15
C ASP A 18 11.12 -6.88 7.52
N GLU A 19 10.02 -6.88 8.29
CA GLU A 19 9.40 -8.12 8.79
C GLU A 19 7.88 -8.00 8.99
N GLY A 20 7.40 -6.85 9.48
CA GLY A 20 6.05 -6.70 9.99
C GLY A 20 4.96 -7.03 8.97
N LEU A 21 5.05 -6.56 7.72
CA LEU A 21 4.04 -6.81 6.69
C LEU A 21 3.88 -8.31 6.38
N VAL A 22 4.97 -9.07 6.37
CA VAL A 22 4.92 -10.53 6.12
C VAL A 22 4.27 -11.27 7.29
N ARG A 23 4.46 -10.78 8.53
CA ARG A 23 3.77 -11.33 9.71
C ARG A 23 2.31 -10.93 9.77
N LEU A 24 1.97 -9.69 9.41
CA LEU A 24 0.59 -9.22 9.30
C LEU A 24 -0.19 -10.04 8.24
N ALA A 25 0.43 -10.39 7.13
CA ALA A 25 -0.19 -11.24 6.10
C ALA A 25 -0.54 -12.66 6.60
N ALA A 26 0.14 -13.14 7.66
CA ALA A 26 -0.20 -14.40 8.32
C ALA A 26 -1.39 -14.27 9.30
N VAL A 27 -1.75 -13.04 9.71
CA VAL A 27 -2.87 -12.81 10.62
C VAL A 27 -4.19 -13.07 9.89
N GLY A 28 -5.04 -13.88 10.52
CA GLY A 28 -6.35 -14.23 9.96
C GLY A 28 -6.29 -15.26 8.84
N VAL A 29 -5.15 -15.92 8.60
CA VAL A 29 -5.09 -17.10 7.73
C VAL A 29 -6.03 -18.18 8.30
N GLY A 30 -7.03 -18.57 7.51
CA GLY A 30 -8.08 -19.52 7.92
C GLY A 30 -9.25 -18.89 8.70
N ALA A 31 -9.26 -17.58 8.91
CA ALA A 31 -10.41 -16.87 9.48
C ALA A 31 -11.60 -16.87 8.51
N PRO A 32 -12.84 -16.82 9.02
CA PRO A 32 -14.05 -16.83 8.18
C PRO A 32 -14.23 -15.55 7.34
N SER A 33 -13.55 -14.46 7.67
CA SER A 33 -13.53 -13.22 6.92
C SER A 33 -12.08 -12.74 6.74
N PRO A 34 -11.69 -12.27 5.54
CA PRO A 34 -10.35 -11.73 5.34
C PRO A 34 -10.15 -10.45 6.14
N ILE A 35 -8.91 -10.20 6.58
CA ILE A 35 -8.55 -8.94 7.22
C ILE A 35 -8.40 -7.86 6.14
N ALA A 36 -9.13 -6.74 6.31
CA ALA A 36 -9.12 -5.59 5.40
C ALA A 36 -8.08 -4.55 5.78
N ALA A 37 -7.85 -4.35 7.08
CA ALA A 37 -6.89 -3.35 7.55
C ALA A 37 -6.23 -3.77 8.88
N PHE A 38 -5.12 -3.11 9.18
CA PHE A 38 -4.45 -3.14 10.46
C PHE A 38 -4.12 -1.73 10.90
N THR A 39 -4.18 -1.46 12.20
CA THR A 39 -3.51 -0.32 12.81
C THR A 39 -2.40 -0.80 13.73
N ILE A 40 -1.28 -0.09 13.75
CA ILE A 40 -0.15 -0.36 14.64
C ILE A 40 0.12 0.90 15.45
N GLU A 41 -0.19 0.89 16.74
CA GLU A 41 0.07 2.04 17.63
C GLU A 41 1.57 2.23 17.79
N ILE A 42 2.09 3.43 17.47
CA ILE A 42 3.53 3.70 17.40
C ILE A 42 4.19 3.56 18.78
N ALA A 43 3.53 4.03 19.84
CA ALA A 43 4.10 4.05 21.18
C ALA A 43 4.19 2.66 21.83
N THR A 44 3.25 1.76 21.51
CA THR A 44 3.11 0.47 22.21
C THR A 44 3.43 -0.73 21.33
N GLY A 45 3.41 -0.57 20.00
CA GLY A 45 3.48 -1.70 19.06
C GLY A 45 2.20 -2.57 19.07
N THR A 46 1.09 -2.07 19.62
CA THR A 46 -0.19 -2.80 19.60
C THR A 46 -0.72 -2.84 18.17
N VAL A 47 -0.92 -4.05 17.66
CA VAL A 47 -1.51 -4.33 16.35
C VAL A 47 -2.97 -4.65 16.54
N THR A 48 -3.80 -3.94 15.79
CA THR A 48 -5.26 -4.10 15.78
C THR A 48 -5.69 -4.50 14.36
N ALA A 49 -6.26 -5.69 14.20
CA ALA A 49 -6.67 -6.23 12.91
C ALA A 49 -8.18 -6.07 12.70
N PHE A 50 -8.56 -5.59 11.52
CA PHE A 50 -9.95 -5.25 11.17
C PHE A 50 -10.45 -6.15 10.01
N PRO A 51 -11.36 -7.10 10.29
CA PRO A 51 -11.99 -7.92 9.25
C PRO A 51 -12.81 -7.11 8.25
N ALA A 52 -12.87 -7.56 6.99
CA ALA A 52 -13.62 -6.93 5.90
C ALA A 52 -15.14 -6.97 6.12
N ALA A 53 -15.67 -8.11 6.56
CA ALA A 53 -17.09 -8.27 6.86
C ALA A 53 -17.33 -8.15 8.37
N THR A 54 -18.23 -7.26 8.76
CA THR A 54 -18.70 -7.17 10.15
C THR A 54 -19.81 -8.20 10.35
N VAL A 55 -19.43 -9.46 10.67
CA VAL A 55 -20.41 -10.56 10.80
C VAL A 55 -21.04 -10.51 12.20
N GLY A 56 -21.99 -9.58 12.41
CA GLY A 56 -22.79 -9.49 13.64
C GLY A 56 -22.20 -8.62 14.76
N VAL A 57 -22.92 -8.58 15.90
CA VAL A 57 -22.53 -7.86 17.12
C VAL A 57 -21.35 -8.60 17.77
N GLY A 58 -20.19 -7.96 17.86
CA GLY A 58 -18.95 -8.61 18.30
C GLY A 58 -18.11 -9.19 17.15
N SER A 59 -18.12 -8.57 15.96
CA SER A 59 -17.16 -8.89 14.89
C SER A 59 -15.76 -8.45 15.33
N ASP A 60 -15.12 -9.31 16.11
CA ASP A 60 -13.98 -8.99 16.95
C ASP A 60 -12.80 -8.46 16.14
N VAL A 61 -12.52 -7.20 16.41
CA VAL A 61 -11.21 -6.61 16.19
C VAL A 61 -10.21 -7.45 16.99
N LEU A 62 -9.18 -7.98 16.33
CA LEU A 62 -8.16 -8.78 16.99
C LEU A 62 -7.01 -7.86 17.40
N GLU A 63 -6.70 -7.82 18.69
CA GLU A 63 -5.57 -7.08 19.23
C GLU A 63 -4.43 -8.06 19.59
N LEU A 64 -3.23 -7.71 19.15
CA LEU A 64 -2.00 -8.49 19.34
C LEU A 64 -0.87 -7.52 19.65
N ALA A 65 0.10 -7.92 20.48
CA ALA A 65 1.39 -7.21 20.49
C ALA A 65 2.14 -7.52 19.19
N ALA A 66 2.95 -6.59 18.69
CA ALA A 66 3.80 -6.82 17.51
C ALA A 66 4.70 -8.06 17.65
N ASP A 67 5.20 -8.32 18.87
CA ASP A 67 6.03 -9.49 19.17
C ASP A 67 5.25 -10.80 19.10
N ASP A 68 3.94 -10.77 19.36
CA ASP A 68 3.04 -11.93 19.37
C ASP A 68 2.40 -12.21 18.00
N LEU A 69 2.77 -11.47 16.96
CA LEU A 69 2.31 -11.76 15.60
C LEU A 69 2.72 -13.19 15.18
N PRO A 70 1.95 -13.86 14.30
CA PRO A 70 2.34 -15.18 13.80
C PRO A 70 3.71 -15.16 13.10
N GLU A 71 4.27 -16.36 12.88
CA GLU A 71 5.46 -16.51 12.05
C GLU A 71 5.22 -15.95 10.63
N PRO A 72 6.26 -15.41 9.97
CA PRO A 72 6.13 -14.83 8.62
C PRO A 72 5.50 -15.82 7.61
N SER A 73 4.49 -15.38 6.87
CA SER A 73 3.81 -16.19 5.84
C SER A 73 4.67 -16.45 4.58
N GLY A 74 5.82 -15.78 4.46
CA GLY A 74 6.69 -15.80 3.29
C GLY A 74 6.37 -14.73 2.23
N THR A 75 5.23 -14.06 2.31
CA THR A 75 4.84 -12.98 1.37
C THR A 75 4.01 -11.91 2.08
N ALA A 76 4.26 -10.64 1.78
CA ALA A 76 3.43 -9.53 2.27
C ALA A 76 2.07 -9.44 1.53
N GLY A 77 1.87 -10.27 0.50
CA GLY A 77 0.69 -10.23 -0.36
C GLY A 77 0.52 -8.83 -0.97
N ARG A 78 -0.67 -8.25 -0.77
CA ARG A 78 -1.06 -6.91 -1.27
C ARG A 78 -1.30 -5.92 -0.14
N LEU A 79 -0.54 -6.06 0.95
CA LEU A 79 -0.56 -5.09 2.04
C LEU A 79 0.15 -3.81 1.62
N VAL A 80 -0.48 -2.67 1.92
CA VAL A 80 0.09 -1.33 1.69
C VAL A 80 -0.04 -0.49 2.95
N ILE A 81 1.05 0.17 3.34
CA ILE A 81 1.02 1.21 4.37
C ILE A 81 0.39 2.45 3.73
N VAL A 82 -0.68 2.93 4.34
CA VAL A 82 -1.44 4.09 3.86
C VAL A 82 -0.88 5.37 4.45
N GLY A 83 -0.51 5.38 5.72
CA GLY A 83 -0.06 6.57 6.44
C GLY A 83 -0.20 6.44 7.94
N VAL A 84 -0.21 7.59 8.62
CA VAL A 84 -0.37 7.68 10.08
C VAL A 84 -1.72 8.32 10.43
N THR A 85 -2.44 7.70 11.36
CA THR A 85 -3.71 8.20 11.87
C THR A 85 -3.52 9.42 12.76
N MET A 86 -4.61 10.16 13.02
CA MET A 86 -4.61 11.25 14.03
C MET A 86 -4.38 10.76 15.47
N THR A 87 -4.35 9.44 15.69
CA THR A 87 -4.14 8.79 16.99
C THR A 87 -2.80 8.05 17.05
N ASP A 88 -1.79 8.54 16.30
CA ASP A 88 -0.42 8.02 16.28
C ASP A 88 -0.33 6.51 16.02
N SER A 89 -1.15 6.02 15.09
CA SER A 89 -1.09 4.64 14.62
C SER A 89 -0.77 4.56 13.13
N VAL A 90 0.06 3.62 12.72
CA VAL A 90 0.29 3.34 11.29
C VAL A 90 -0.88 2.54 10.76
N LEU A 91 -1.51 3.00 9.68
CA LEU A 91 -2.60 2.29 8.99
C LEU A 91 -2.05 1.47 7.82
N VAL A 92 -2.36 0.17 7.80
CA VAL A 92 -2.04 -0.76 6.72
C VAL A 92 -3.33 -1.32 6.16
N VAL A 93 -3.45 -1.40 4.83
CA VAL A 93 -4.63 -1.92 4.12
C VAL A 93 -4.27 -3.13 3.29
N ASN A 94 -5.16 -4.13 3.29
CA ASN A 94 -5.05 -5.31 2.46
C ASN A 94 -5.89 -5.18 1.20
N LEU A 95 -5.25 -4.89 0.07
CA LEU A 95 -5.96 -4.74 -1.21
C LEU A 95 -6.58 -6.06 -1.71
N ALA A 96 -6.17 -7.22 -1.20
CA ALA A 96 -6.84 -8.49 -1.52
C ALA A 96 -8.25 -8.58 -0.91
N ALA A 97 -8.47 -7.93 0.23
CA ALA A 97 -9.77 -7.84 0.89
C ALA A 97 -10.63 -6.66 0.38
N CYS A 98 -10.01 -5.68 -0.25
CA CYS A 98 -10.63 -4.48 -0.85
C CYS A 98 -10.33 -4.43 -2.35
N PRO A 99 -10.93 -5.32 -3.17
CA PRO A 99 -10.53 -5.50 -4.57
C PRO A 99 -10.90 -4.32 -5.49
N ALA A 100 -11.74 -3.40 -5.03
CA ALA A 100 -12.12 -2.19 -5.77
C ALA A 100 -11.98 -0.97 -4.85
N MET A 101 -10.85 -0.28 -4.97
CA MET A 101 -10.49 0.90 -4.19
C MET A 101 -10.46 2.15 -5.06
N SER A 102 -10.60 3.31 -4.45
CA SER A 102 -10.36 4.58 -5.12
C SER A 102 -9.50 5.54 -4.29
N ILE A 103 -8.72 6.38 -4.98
CA ILE A 103 -7.96 7.48 -4.41
C ILE A 103 -8.51 8.77 -5.01
N THR A 104 -9.04 9.65 -4.16
CA THR A 104 -9.48 10.99 -4.54
C THR A 104 -8.48 12.01 -3.99
N ALA A 105 -7.86 12.80 -4.86
CA ALA A 105 -6.92 13.85 -4.44
C ALA A 105 -6.73 14.89 -5.56
N ASP A 106 -6.07 16.01 -5.26
CA ASP A 106 -5.59 16.94 -6.30
C ASP A 106 -4.53 16.28 -7.20
N HIS A 107 -3.67 15.44 -6.60
CA HIS A 107 -2.60 14.69 -7.27
C HIS A 107 -2.61 13.21 -6.83
N PRO A 108 -3.62 12.41 -7.22
CA PRO A 108 -3.80 11.04 -6.72
C PRO A 108 -2.66 10.12 -7.11
N GLU A 109 -1.91 10.46 -8.17
CA GLU A 109 -0.73 9.72 -8.61
C GLU A 109 0.37 9.69 -7.55
N ARG A 110 0.50 10.71 -6.69
CA ARG A 110 1.55 10.74 -5.65
C ARG A 110 1.33 9.66 -4.61
N THR A 111 0.11 9.50 -4.13
CA THR A 111 -0.28 8.42 -3.22
C THR A 111 -0.24 7.07 -3.92
N ALA A 112 -0.72 6.99 -5.17
CA ALA A 112 -0.66 5.75 -5.94
C ALA A 112 0.79 5.26 -6.13
N ARG A 113 1.76 6.15 -6.40
CA ARG A 113 3.18 5.81 -6.47
C ARG A 113 3.71 5.23 -5.17
N ALA A 114 3.34 5.81 -4.03
CA ALA A 114 3.73 5.29 -2.72
C ALA A 114 3.25 3.84 -2.53
N TRP A 115 2.02 3.52 -2.94
CA TRP A 115 1.50 2.16 -2.85
C TRP A 115 2.16 1.22 -3.86
N VAL A 116 2.33 1.67 -5.10
CA VAL A 116 2.99 0.91 -6.17
C VAL A 116 4.41 0.51 -5.77
N LEU A 117 5.21 1.43 -5.20
CA LEU A 117 6.57 1.10 -4.75
C LEU A 117 6.57 0.01 -3.68
N GLN A 118 5.70 0.13 -2.68
CA GLN A 118 5.59 -0.87 -1.61
C GLN A 118 5.20 -2.24 -2.15
N LEU A 119 4.20 -2.28 -3.06
CA LEU A 119 3.73 -3.51 -3.68
C LEU A 119 4.82 -4.19 -4.53
N LEU A 120 5.66 -3.41 -5.22
CA LEU A 120 6.73 -3.95 -6.05
C LEU A 120 7.90 -4.54 -5.24
N LEU A 121 8.01 -4.23 -3.93
CA LEU A 121 8.96 -4.90 -3.03
C LEU A 121 8.64 -6.40 -2.89
N ASN A 122 7.38 -6.81 -3.03
CA ASN A 122 7.00 -8.21 -3.06
C ASN A 122 7.20 -8.77 -4.48
N SER A 123 8.19 -9.64 -4.70
CA SER A 123 8.54 -10.19 -6.04
C SER A 123 7.39 -10.88 -6.79
N GLU A 124 6.35 -11.33 -6.10
CA GLU A 124 5.22 -12.05 -6.70
C GLU A 124 4.19 -11.12 -7.35
N VAL A 125 4.19 -9.85 -6.97
CA VAL A 125 3.20 -8.86 -7.43
C VAL A 125 3.55 -8.38 -8.85
N SER A 126 2.54 -8.21 -9.67
CA SER A 126 2.61 -7.48 -10.95
C SER A 126 1.52 -6.42 -10.98
N ILE A 127 1.81 -5.30 -11.61
CA ILE A 127 0.95 -4.13 -11.68
C ILE A 127 0.76 -3.76 -13.14
N THR A 128 -0.49 -3.53 -13.52
CA THR A 128 -0.85 -2.98 -14.84
C THR A 128 -1.56 -1.65 -14.64
N THR A 129 -1.18 -0.62 -15.37
CA THR A 129 -1.77 0.73 -15.25
C THR A 129 -2.05 1.34 -16.62
N ASN A 130 -3.08 2.19 -16.72
CA ASN A 130 -3.27 3.06 -17.88
C ASN A 130 -2.75 4.50 -17.63
N SER A 131 -2.20 4.78 -16.45
CA SER A 131 -1.66 6.08 -16.09
C SER A 131 -0.18 6.18 -16.46
N ALA A 132 0.14 7.03 -17.44
CA ALA A 132 1.53 7.31 -17.82
C ALA A 132 2.36 7.86 -16.64
N ALA A 133 1.72 8.57 -15.71
CA ALA A 133 2.38 9.12 -14.53
C ALA A 133 2.80 8.06 -13.49
N LEU A 134 2.34 6.82 -13.63
CA LEU A 134 2.76 5.67 -12.84
C LEU A 134 3.67 4.71 -13.61
N ALA A 135 3.71 4.79 -14.95
CA ALA A 135 4.48 3.84 -15.73
C ALA A 135 5.99 4.02 -15.51
N ILE A 136 6.73 2.90 -15.51
CA ILE A 136 8.20 2.86 -15.54
C ILE A 136 8.57 1.99 -16.74
N GLU A 137 9.25 2.54 -17.74
CA GLU A 137 9.52 1.81 -19.00
C GLU A 137 10.47 0.62 -18.78
N ALA A 138 11.39 0.75 -17.82
CA ALA A 138 12.40 -0.26 -17.48
C ALA A 138 11.85 -1.53 -16.77
N GLY A 139 10.57 -1.58 -16.39
CA GLY A 139 10.05 -2.60 -15.47
C GLY A 139 9.09 -3.62 -16.09
N ASP A 140 9.45 -4.90 -16.05
CA ASP A 140 8.54 -6.00 -16.45
C ASP A 140 7.35 -6.21 -15.51
N ARG A 141 7.42 -5.67 -14.29
CA ARG A 141 6.40 -5.88 -13.24
C ARG A 141 5.45 -4.71 -13.07
N LEU A 142 5.73 -3.55 -13.67
CA LEU A 142 4.85 -2.39 -13.70
C LEU A 142 4.62 -1.97 -15.16
N ARG A 143 3.55 -2.47 -15.76
CA ARG A 143 3.32 -2.32 -17.19
C ARG A 143 2.26 -1.28 -17.47
N GLN A 144 2.53 -0.41 -18.43
CA GLN A 144 1.49 0.42 -19.00
C GLN A 144 0.67 -0.39 -20.01
N ALA A 145 -0.64 -0.34 -19.89
CA ALA A 145 -1.57 -0.94 -20.85
C ALA A 145 -2.70 0.04 -21.17
N PHE A 146 -3.24 -0.08 -22.38
CA PHE A 146 -4.46 0.62 -22.73
C PHE A 146 -5.65 -0.07 -22.05
N ILE A 147 -6.33 0.65 -21.15
CA ILE A 147 -7.52 0.17 -20.46
C ILE A 147 -8.69 1.10 -20.82
N PRO A 148 -9.74 0.60 -21.51
CA PRO A 148 -10.93 1.38 -21.83
C PRO A 148 -11.65 1.84 -20.56
N GLY A 149 -12.23 3.04 -20.56
CA GLY A 149 -13.07 3.52 -19.43
C GLY A 149 -12.76 4.93 -18.92
N GLY A 150 -11.76 5.62 -19.48
CA GLY A 150 -11.49 7.04 -19.24
C GLY A 150 -10.86 7.37 -17.86
N THR A 151 -11.13 6.57 -16.83
CA THR A 151 -10.56 6.73 -15.49
C THR A 151 -9.15 6.16 -15.45
N LYS A 152 -8.21 6.91 -14.83
CA LYS A 152 -6.87 6.42 -14.56
C LYS A 152 -6.92 5.38 -13.43
N LEU A 153 -6.22 4.27 -13.58
CA LEU A 153 -6.21 3.21 -12.59
C LEU A 153 -4.91 2.38 -12.64
N PHE A 154 -4.70 1.58 -11.60
CA PHE A 154 -3.79 0.46 -11.64
C PHE A 154 -4.45 -0.79 -11.04
N SER A 155 -4.08 -1.95 -11.58
CA SER A 155 -4.53 -3.26 -11.13
C SER A 155 -3.33 -4.04 -10.59
N VAL A 156 -3.53 -4.73 -9.47
CA VAL A 156 -2.51 -5.47 -8.72
C VAL A 156 -2.85 -6.95 -8.77
N ASP A 157 -1.93 -7.73 -9.31
CA ASP A 157 -2.05 -9.18 -9.50
C ASP A 157 -0.83 -9.91 -8.92
N ASP A 158 -1.06 -10.71 -7.89
CA ASP A 158 -0.10 -11.62 -7.25
C ASP A 158 -0.40 -13.09 -7.55
N ARG A 159 -1.17 -13.35 -8.62
CA ARG A 159 -1.67 -14.66 -9.07
C ARG A 159 -2.75 -15.28 -8.17
N HIS A 160 -3.30 -14.54 -7.21
CA HIS A 160 -4.41 -14.98 -6.38
C HIS A 160 -5.68 -14.15 -6.65
N PRO A 161 -6.69 -14.68 -7.37
CA PRO A 161 -7.91 -13.91 -7.64
C PRO A 161 -8.71 -13.61 -6.35
N PRO A 162 -9.47 -12.50 -6.31
CA PRO A 162 -9.67 -11.51 -7.39
C PRO A 162 -8.46 -10.56 -7.53
N VAL A 163 -8.25 -9.99 -8.72
CA VAL A 163 -7.29 -8.89 -8.94
C VAL A 163 -7.80 -7.64 -8.23
N ALA A 164 -6.92 -6.92 -7.53
CA ALA A 164 -7.29 -5.66 -6.89
C ALA A 164 -7.12 -4.50 -7.89
N THR A 165 -8.05 -3.55 -7.91
CA THR A 165 -8.01 -2.38 -8.78
C THR A 165 -8.17 -1.11 -7.95
N VAL A 166 -7.28 -0.15 -8.18
CA VAL A 166 -7.28 1.16 -7.55
C VAL A 166 -7.51 2.22 -8.62
N SER A 167 -8.63 2.93 -8.52
CA SER A 167 -8.99 4.03 -9.43
C SER A 167 -8.54 5.37 -8.87
N MET A 168 -8.04 6.26 -9.72
CA MET A 168 -7.61 7.61 -9.35
C MET A 168 -8.64 8.63 -9.84
N ASN A 169 -9.20 9.41 -8.93
CA ASN A 169 -10.27 10.39 -9.17
C ASN A 169 -11.41 9.83 -10.05
N PRO A 170 -12.05 8.70 -9.67
CA PRO A 170 -13.19 8.19 -10.42
C PRO A 170 -14.36 9.17 -10.36
N ALA A 171 -15.21 9.17 -11.40
CA ALA A 171 -16.39 10.02 -11.44
C ALA A 171 -17.42 9.71 -10.33
N VAL A 172 -17.43 8.47 -9.84
CA VAL A 172 -18.26 8.03 -8.72
C VAL A 172 -17.34 7.32 -7.73
N ALA A 173 -17.30 7.82 -6.50
CA ALA A 173 -16.50 7.24 -5.44
C ALA A 173 -17.10 5.91 -4.98
N GLY A 174 -16.24 4.91 -4.78
CA GLY A 174 -16.62 3.60 -4.24
C GLY A 174 -16.91 3.64 -2.74
N GLU A 175 -17.32 2.49 -2.20
CA GLU A 175 -17.43 2.27 -0.77
C GLU A 175 -16.05 2.30 -0.11
N ASP A 176 -15.09 1.58 -0.70
CA ASP A 176 -13.70 1.59 -0.27
C ASP A 176 -12.91 2.70 -0.99
N ARG A 177 -12.43 3.70 -0.24
CA ARG A 177 -11.74 4.85 -0.81
C ARG A 177 -10.85 5.59 0.16
N LEU A 178 -9.84 6.26 -0.38
CA LEU A 178 -8.99 7.23 0.31
C LEU A 178 -9.21 8.61 -0.30
N ASP A 179 -9.65 9.55 0.51
CA ASP A 179 -9.84 10.95 0.12
C ASP A 179 -8.70 11.78 0.75
N VAL A 180 -7.73 12.21 -0.06
CA VAL A 180 -6.54 12.98 0.38
C VAL A 180 -6.77 14.46 0.14
N ILE A 181 -6.53 15.26 1.19
CA ILE A 181 -6.66 16.71 1.21
C ILE A 181 -5.31 17.33 0.82
N GLY A 182 -5.32 18.55 0.27
CA GLY A 182 -4.12 19.22 -0.26
C GLY A 182 -3.00 19.48 0.76
N ASP A 183 -3.27 19.37 2.07
CA ASP A 183 -2.25 19.45 3.14
C ASP A 183 -1.62 18.09 3.50
N GLY A 184 -2.02 17.01 2.81
CA GLY A 184 -1.53 15.64 3.03
C GLY A 184 -2.30 14.88 4.11
N THR A 185 -3.25 15.50 4.80
CA THR A 185 -4.23 14.77 5.64
C THR A 185 -5.17 13.97 4.74
N ALA A 186 -5.79 12.92 5.27
CA ALA A 186 -6.68 12.10 4.47
C ALA A 186 -7.76 11.40 5.29
N ASP A 187 -8.83 11.00 4.61
CA ASP A 187 -9.91 10.19 5.14
C ASP A 187 -9.93 8.83 4.42
N MET A 188 -9.74 7.74 5.17
CA MET A 188 -9.83 6.37 4.65
C MET A 188 -11.17 5.75 5.04
N TYR A 189 -11.90 5.26 4.04
CA TYR A 189 -13.15 4.52 4.18
C TYR A 189 -12.94 3.09 3.68
N LEU A 190 -13.26 2.09 4.51
CA LEU A 190 -13.32 0.69 4.10
C LEU A 190 -14.62 0.08 4.61
N GLY A 191 -15.58 -0.15 3.72
CA GLY A 191 -16.92 -0.55 4.11
C GLY A 191 -17.57 0.45 5.07
N THR A 192 -17.90 -0.03 6.27
CA THR A 192 -18.44 0.79 7.37
C THR A 192 -17.37 1.42 8.27
N ARG A 193 -16.09 1.20 7.97
CA ARG A 193 -14.96 1.69 8.79
C ARG A 193 -14.42 2.98 8.24
N PHE A 194 -13.89 3.78 9.16
CA PHE A 194 -13.38 5.10 8.88
C PHE A 194 -12.14 5.36 9.72
N TRP A 195 -11.09 5.90 9.09
CA TRP A 195 -9.91 6.41 9.76
C TRP A 195 -9.57 7.80 9.21
N GLN A 196 -9.29 8.71 10.12
CA GLN A 196 -8.71 10.01 9.77
C GLN A 196 -7.19 9.94 9.91
N LEU A 197 -6.49 10.32 8.84
CA LEU A 197 -5.04 10.32 8.75
C LEU A 197 -4.50 11.74 8.98
N GLY A 198 -3.53 11.84 9.88
CA GLY A 198 -2.71 13.05 10.02
C GLY A 198 -1.80 13.24 8.82
N HIS A 199 -1.40 12.14 8.17
CA HIS A 199 -0.62 12.17 6.94
C HIS A 199 -0.80 10.87 6.15
N ALA A 200 -1.18 10.98 4.87
CA ALA A 200 -1.13 9.87 3.92
C ALA A 200 0.25 9.82 3.24
N LEU A 201 0.79 8.61 3.05
CA LEU A 201 2.05 8.42 2.34
C LEU A 201 1.91 8.85 0.88
N ASP A 202 2.89 9.59 0.40
CA ASP A 202 2.97 10.05 -0.98
C ASP A 202 4.40 9.97 -1.53
N VAL A 203 4.52 10.08 -2.85
CA VAL A 203 5.79 10.26 -3.54
C VAL A 203 5.65 11.44 -4.48
N ALA A 204 6.35 12.53 -4.14
CA ALA A 204 6.40 13.74 -4.94
C ALA A 204 6.96 13.48 -6.35
N ASP A 205 6.52 14.29 -7.32
CA ASP A 205 6.86 14.13 -8.75
C ASP A 205 8.38 14.09 -8.97
N ALA A 206 9.12 15.04 -8.39
CA ALA A 206 10.58 15.09 -8.52
C ALA A 206 11.29 13.84 -7.96
N ARG A 207 10.73 13.21 -6.92
CA ARG A 207 11.29 11.96 -6.35
C ARG A 207 11.01 10.77 -7.25
N TRP A 208 9.81 10.72 -7.81
CA TRP A 208 9.41 9.70 -8.77
C TRP A 208 10.27 9.77 -10.05
N GLU A 209 10.39 10.96 -10.63
CA GLU A 209 11.20 11.19 -11.84
C GLU A 209 12.66 10.76 -11.63
N ALA A 210 13.27 11.17 -10.52
CA ALA A 210 14.64 10.78 -10.20
C ALA A 210 14.81 9.27 -10.02
N LEU A 211 13.82 8.59 -9.45
CA LEU A 211 13.84 7.14 -9.30
C LEU A 211 13.72 6.44 -10.67
N THR A 212 12.78 6.87 -11.50
CA THR A 212 12.57 6.31 -12.84
C THR A 212 13.81 6.48 -13.71
N GLU A 213 14.45 7.66 -13.70
CA GLU A 213 15.70 7.91 -14.42
C GLU A 213 16.83 6.97 -13.97
N GLN A 214 16.95 6.73 -12.66
CA GLN A 214 17.94 5.79 -12.12
C GLN A 214 17.68 4.35 -12.57
N LEU A 215 16.42 3.90 -12.54
CA LEU A 215 16.04 2.55 -12.96
C LEU A 215 16.25 2.34 -14.46
N GLU A 216 15.90 3.31 -15.28
CA GLU A 216 16.08 3.26 -16.74
C GLU A 216 17.55 3.29 -17.14
N SER A 217 18.37 4.07 -16.43
CA SER A 217 19.82 4.09 -16.64
C SER A 217 20.45 2.74 -16.29
N ALA A 218 20.06 2.12 -15.18
CA ALA A 218 20.59 0.81 -14.76
C ALA A 218 20.29 -0.29 -15.81
N VAL A 219 19.07 -0.31 -16.37
CA VAL A 219 18.72 -1.27 -17.43
C VAL A 219 19.51 -1.03 -18.73
N ALA A 220 19.78 0.23 -19.07
CA ALA A 220 20.57 0.58 -20.26
C ALA A 220 22.06 0.21 -20.15
N GLU A 221 22.61 0.15 -18.94
CA GLU A 221 23.98 -0.29 -18.66
C GLU A 221 24.13 -1.83 -18.70
N ASP A 222 23.08 -2.57 -18.32
CA ASP A 222 23.06 -4.04 -18.33
C ASP A 222 22.72 -4.65 -19.71
N ASP A 223 22.40 -3.86 -20.73
CA ASP A 223 22.22 -4.33 -22.10
C ASP A 223 23.58 -4.57 -22.78
N PRO A 224 23.99 -5.82 -23.07
CA PRO A 224 25.27 -6.14 -23.69
C PRO A 224 25.41 -5.63 -25.14
N TYR A 225 24.36 -5.05 -25.72
CA TYR A 225 24.36 -4.40 -27.03
C TYR A 225 24.30 -2.87 -26.96
N SER A 226 24.34 -2.27 -25.77
CA SER A 226 24.37 -0.82 -25.58
C SER A 226 25.74 -0.26 -26.00
N THR A 227 25.86 0.11 -27.29
CA THR A 227 27.06 0.81 -27.79
C THR A 227 27.25 2.12 -27.01
N PRO A 228 28.46 2.43 -26.50
CA PRO A 228 28.70 3.68 -25.79
C PRO A 228 28.48 4.85 -26.75
N ARG A 229 27.62 5.80 -26.37
CA ARG A 229 27.46 7.06 -27.10
C ARG A 229 28.75 7.88 -26.94
N ILE A 230 29.43 8.12 -28.07
CA ILE A 230 30.57 9.04 -28.21
C ILE A 230 30.03 10.45 -28.45
#